data_AF-A0A7X8LTJ9-F1
#
_entry.id   AF-A0A7X8LTJ9-F1
#
_cell.length_a   1.000
_cell.length_b   1.000
_cell.length_c   1.000
_cell.angle_alpha   90.00
_cell.angle_beta   90.00
_cell.angle_gamma   90.00
#
_symmetry.space_group_name_H-M   'P 1'
#
loop_
_entity.id
_entity.type
_entity.pdbx_description
1 polymer ?
#
loop_
_entity_poly.entity_id
_entity_poly.type
_entity_poly.pdbx_seq_one_letter_code
_entity_poly.pdbx_strand_id
1 'polypeptide(L)'
;KWYLLKPTVKTPTPAEDPVKALDVSVLSDLVLDKILGIKDLRKSDRIDFVGGIRGLGELEKRVNSGEMKAGFALFPTSLEELISVADDNQVMPPKSTWFEPKLADGLISNPLM
;
A
#
# COMPACT_ATOMS: atom_id res chain seq x y z
N LYS A 1 10.70 -13.56 -11.79
CA LYS A 1 10.07 -13.01 -13.03
C LYS A 1 8.88 -12.17 -12.61
N TRP A 2 8.72 -10.97 -13.18
CA TRP A 2 7.59 -10.08 -12.89
C TRP A 2 6.40 -10.37 -13.80
N TYR A 3 5.21 -10.13 -13.26
CA TYR A 3 3.93 -10.27 -13.94
C TYR A 3 3.04 -9.09 -13.60
N LEU A 4 2.24 -8.65 -14.57
CA LEU A 4 1.22 -7.63 -14.33
C LEU A 4 -0.02 -8.31 -13.76
N LEU A 5 -0.45 -7.86 -12.58
CA LEU A 5 -1.68 -8.32 -11.95
C LEU A 5 -2.78 -7.28 -12.20
N LYS A 6 -3.92 -7.74 -12.73
CA LYS A 6 -5.11 -6.90 -12.92
C LYS A 6 -6.32 -7.62 -12.33
N PRO A 7 -7.18 -6.93 -11.54
CA PRO A 7 -8.42 -7.51 -11.07
C PRO A 7 -9.33 -7.83 -12.27
N THR A 8 -9.89 -9.04 -12.27
CA THR A 8 -10.89 -9.49 -13.26
C THR A 8 -12.31 -9.26 -12.80
N VAL A 9 -12.48 -8.92 -11.52
CA VAL A 9 -13.76 -8.58 -10.89
C VAL A 9 -13.90 -7.06 -10.82
N LYS A 10 -15.15 -6.57 -10.74
CA LYS A 10 -15.40 -5.15 -10.51
C LYS A 10 -14.79 -4.75 -9.16
N THR A 11 -13.91 -3.76 -9.16
CA THR A 11 -13.40 -3.07 -7.97
C THR A 11 -14.15 -1.75 -7.79
N PRO A 12 -14.24 -1.22 -6.55
CA PRO A 12 -14.81 0.10 -6.33
C PRO A 12 -14.07 1.17 -7.10
N THR A 13 -14.81 2.13 -7.64
CA THR A 13 -14.23 3.36 -8.18
C THR A 13 -13.90 4.33 -7.04
N PRO A 14 -12.98 5.29 -7.24
CA PRO A 14 -12.70 6.32 -6.23
C PRO A 14 -13.94 7.12 -5.79
N ALA A 15 -14.95 7.26 -6.66
CA ALA A 15 -16.21 7.92 -6.34
C ALA A 15 -17.19 7.04 -5.54
N GLU A 16 -17.04 5.71 -5.58
CA GLU A 16 -17.84 4.78 -4.78
C GLU A 16 -17.24 4.60 -3.38
N ASP A 17 -15.91 4.45 -3.28
CA ASP A 17 -15.18 4.30 -2.02
C ASP A 17 -13.67 4.58 -2.29
N PRO A 18 -13.14 5.76 -1.88
CA PRO A 18 -11.76 6.13 -2.22
C PRO A 18 -10.74 5.22 -1.56
N VAL A 19 -11.02 4.66 -0.37
CA VAL A 19 -10.12 3.72 0.31
C VAL A 19 -10.11 2.36 -0.37
N LYS A 20 -11.27 1.80 -0.72
CA LYS A 20 -11.33 0.48 -1.37
C LYS A 20 -10.92 0.51 -2.84
N ALA A 21 -10.92 1.68 -3.47
CA ALA A 21 -10.41 1.86 -4.82
C ALA A 21 -8.87 1.78 -4.90
N LEU A 22 -8.16 2.02 -3.79
CA LEU A 22 -6.70 1.96 -3.76
C LEU A 22 -6.17 0.56 -4.10
N ASP A 23 -5.12 0.49 -4.90
CA ASP A 23 -4.42 -0.75 -5.27
C ASP A 23 -4.06 -1.63 -4.06
N VAL A 24 -3.65 -1.00 -2.95
CA VAL A 24 -3.31 -1.70 -1.70
C VAL A 24 -4.53 -2.39 -1.08
N SER A 25 -5.70 -1.75 -1.11
CA SER A 25 -6.94 -2.28 -0.57
C SER A 25 -7.45 -3.40 -1.47
N VAL A 26 -7.41 -3.21 -2.80
CA VAL A 26 -7.77 -4.23 -3.77
C VAL A 26 -6.89 -5.48 -3.61
N LEU A 27 -5.57 -5.31 -3.49
CA LEU A 27 -4.64 -6.43 -3.24
C LEU A 27 -4.94 -7.11 -1.91
N SER A 28 -5.15 -6.33 -0.84
CA SER A 28 -5.43 -6.84 0.50
C SER A 28 -6.70 -7.68 0.50
N ASP A 29 -7.80 -7.16 -0.03
CA ASP A 29 -9.11 -7.81 0.03
C ASP A 29 -9.20 -9.02 -0.90
N LEU A 30 -8.68 -8.91 -2.13
CA LEU A 30 -8.85 -9.96 -3.14
C LEU A 30 -7.81 -11.06 -3.05
N VAL A 31 -6.57 -10.73 -2.69
CA VAL A 31 -5.46 -11.67 -2.72
C VAL A 31 -5.01 -12.02 -1.31
N LEU A 32 -4.66 -11.03 -0.49
CA LEU A 32 -4.08 -11.31 0.82
C LEU A 32 -5.10 -11.98 1.75
N ASP A 33 -6.32 -11.44 1.86
CA ASP A 33 -7.38 -12.06 2.65
C ASP A 33 -7.99 -13.27 1.93
N LYS A 34 -8.72 -13.06 0.83
CA LYS A 34 -9.53 -14.12 0.21
C LYS A 34 -8.75 -15.33 -0.30
N ILE A 35 -7.51 -15.16 -0.75
CA ILE A 35 -6.71 -16.25 -1.33
C ILE A 35 -5.66 -16.76 -0.32
N LEU A 36 -4.95 -15.85 0.36
CA LEU A 36 -3.82 -16.22 1.24
C LEU A 36 -4.20 -16.33 2.73
N GLY A 37 -5.38 -15.86 3.13
CA GLY A 37 -5.88 -15.88 4.51
C GLY A 37 -5.23 -14.87 5.45
N ILE A 38 -4.57 -13.83 4.92
CA ILE A 38 -3.87 -12.78 5.66
C ILE A 38 -4.83 -11.61 5.89
N LYS A 39 -5.49 -11.60 7.05
CA LYS A 39 -6.53 -10.61 7.38
C LYS A 39 -6.00 -9.31 7.99
N ASP A 40 -5.05 -9.42 8.91
CA ASP A 40 -4.46 -8.27 9.60
C ASP A 40 -2.97 -8.17 9.25
N LEU A 41 -2.67 -7.24 8.34
CA LEU A 41 -1.31 -6.96 7.88
C LEU A 41 -0.37 -6.50 9.00
N ARG A 42 -0.91 -6.02 10.13
CA ARG A 42 -0.10 -5.55 11.27
C ARG A 42 0.33 -6.69 12.20
N LYS A 43 -0.34 -7.84 12.14
CA LYS A 43 -0.14 -8.97 13.07
C LYS A 43 0.35 -10.24 12.38
N SER A 44 0.20 -10.34 11.07
CA SER A 44 0.62 -11.50 10.32
C SER A 44 2.13 -11.55 10.17
N ASP A 45 2.74 -12.66 10.59
CA ASP A 45 4.14 -13.01 10.36
C ASP A 45 4.42 -13.45 8.91
N ARG A 46 3.36 -13.80 8.16
CA ARG A 46 3.43 -14.22 6.75
C ARG A 46 3.58 -13.08 5.74
N ILE A 47 3.68 -11.83 6.20
CA ILE A 47 3.85 -10.66 5.33
C ILE A 47 4.91 -9.74 5.91
N ASP A 48 5.75 -9.18 5.04
CA ASP A 48 6.70 -8.13 5.39
C ASP A 48 6.72 -7.05 4.29
N PHE A 49 7.23 -5.88 4.64
CA PHE A 49 7.19 -4.68 3.82
C PHE A 49 8.61 -4.20 3.52
N VAL A 50 8.88 -3.96 2.24
CA VAL A 50 10.13 -3.34 1.80
C VAL A 50 9.92 -1.83 1.76
N GLY A 51 10.74 -1.07 2.51
CA GLY A 51 10.70 0.38 2.50
C GLY A 51 11.11 0.98 1.15
N GLY A 52 10.54 2.14 0.80
CA GLY A 52 10.66 2.76 -0.52
C GLY A 52 12.10 2.91 -1.05
N ILE A 53 13.05 3.23 -0.17
CA ILE A 53 14.48 3.43 -0.52
C ILE A 53 15.12 2.17 -1.12
N ARG A 54 14.68 0.97 -0.71
CA ARG A 54 15.23 -0.29 -1.22
C ARG A 54 14.62 -0.70 -2.57
N GLY A 55 13.36 -0.32 -2.80
CA GLY A 55 12.64 -0.54 -4.06
C GLY A 55 12.49 -2.00 -4.49
N LEU A 56 12.33 -2.21 -5.80
CA LEU A 56 12.03 -3.51 -6.40
C LEU A 56 13.16 -4.54 -6.25
N GLY A 57 14.43 -4.09 -6.21
CA GLY A 57 15.58 -5.00 -6.12
C GLY A 57 15.60 -5.82 -4.82
N GLU A 58 15.17 -5.22 -3.72
CA GLU A 58 15.05 -5.94 -2.44
C GLU A 58 13.88 -6.94 -2.45
N LEU A 59 12.76 -6.61 -3.10
CA LEU A 59 11.66 -7.57 -3.28
C LEU A 59 12.13 -8.79 -4.08
N GLU A 60 12.83 -8.57 -5.20
CA GLU A 60 13.40 -9.67 -5.99
C GLU A 60 14.37 -10.51 -5.18
N LYS A 61 15.27 -9.86 -4.43
CA LYS A 61 16.26 -10.55 -3.61
C LYS A 61 15.61 -11.48 -2.58
N ARG A 62 14.59 -11.01 -1.86
CA ARG A 62 13.89 -11.81 -0.83
C ARG A 62 13.08 -12.97 -1.42
N VAL A 63 12.53 -12.80 -2.62
CA VAL A 63 11.85 -13.90 -3.31
C VAL A 63 12.85 -14.92 -3.85
N ASN A 64 13.92 -14.46 -4.50
CA ASN A 64 14.94 -15.33 -5.11
C ASN A 64 15.76 -16.09 -4.06
N SER A 65 15.96 -15.53 -2.85
CA SER A 65 16.63 -16.19 -1.73
C SER A 65 15.77 -17.28 -1.07
N GLY A 66 14.46 -17.28 -1.33
CA GLY A 66 13.49 -18.18 -0.69
C GLY A 66 13.01 -17.71 0.68
N GLU A 67 13.45 -16.54 1.17
CA GLU A 67 12.93 -15.89 2.38
C GLU A 67 11.42 -15.64 2.25
N MET A 68 10.99 -15.15 1.09
CA MET A 68 9.59 -14.93 0.75
C MET A 68 9.16 -15.79 -0.45
N LYS A 69 7.89 -16.17 -0.50
CA LYS A 69 7.34 -16.98 -1.61
C LYS A 69 6.91 -16.15 -2.81
N ALA A 70 6.52 -14.91 -2.60
CA ALA A 70 6.09 -13.97 -3.64
C ALA A 70 6.34 -12.54 -3.17
N GLY A 71 6.48 -11.62 -4.13
CA GLY A 71 6.59 -10.20 -3.89
C GLY A 71 5.52 -9.46 -4.69
N PHE A 72 4.92 -8.44 -4.09
CA PHE A 72 3.94 -7.56 -4.73
C PHE A 72 4.52 -6.16 -4.81
N ALA A 73 4.46 -5.57 -5.99
CA ALA A 73 4.78 -4.17 -6.22
C ALA A 73 3.51 -3.48 -6.68
N LEU A 74 3.19 -2.34 -6.06
CA LEU A 74 2.01 -1.54 -6.34
C LEU A 74 2.42 -0.22 -6.97
N PHE A 75 1.51 0.39 -7.72
CA PHE A 75 1.70 1.78 -8.11
C PHE A 75 1.64 2.67 -6.86
N PRO A 76 2.44 3.76 -6.83
CA PRO A 76 2.37 4.69 -5.72
C PRO A 76 0.99 5.35 -5.71
N THR A 77 0.39 5.46 -4.52
CA THR A 77 -0.83 6.25 -4.32
C THR A 77 -0.59 7.69 -4.78
N SER A 78 -1.48 8.20 -5.61
CA SER A 78 -1.38 9.57 -6.12
C SER A 78 -1.76 10.59 -5.05
N LEU A 79 -1.39 11.86 -5.26
CA LEU A 79 -1.79 12.93 -4.35
C LEU A 79 -3.31 13.11 -4.36
N GLU A 80 -3.94 12.96 -5.52
CA GLU A 80 -5.38 13.07 -5.70
C GLU A 80 -6.12 11.97 -4.94
N GLU A 81 -5.62 10.72 -4.98
CA GLU A 81 -6.15 9.60 -4.19
C GLU A 81 -5.97 9.84 -2.68
N LEU A 82 -4.86 10.43 -2.27
CA LEU A 82 -4.64 10.77 -0.87
C LEU A 82 -5.60 11.86 -0.39
N ILE A 83 -5.81 12.91 -1.20
CA ILE A 83 -6.73 13.99 -0.90
C ILE A 83 -8.17 13.48 -0.86
N SER A 84 -8.59 12.61 -1.78
CA SER A 84 -9.96 12.07 -1.80
C SER A 84 -10.28 11.25 -0.55
N VAL A 85 -9.34 10.45 -0.06
CA VAL A 85 -9.50 9.72 1.21
C VAL A 85 -9.68 10.68 2.39
N ALA A 86 -8.94 11.80 2.39
CA ALA A 86 -9.04 12.81 3.45
C ALA A 86 -10.36 13.60 3.39
N ASP A 87 -10.79 14.00 2.19
CA ASP A 87 -12.06 14.72 1.96
C ASP A 87 -13.27 13.88 2.41
N ASP A 88 -13.21 12.55 2.25
CA ASP A 88 -14.22 11.61 2.73
C ASP A 88 -14.11 11.30 4.24
N ASN A 89 -13.24 12.00 4.99
CA ASN A 89 -12.96 11.76 6.41
C ASN A 89 -12.55 10.31 6.72
N GLN A 90 -11.90 9.63 5.77
CA GLN A 90 -11.41 8.27 5.93
C GLN A 90 -9.90 8.25 6.25
N VAL A 91 -9.41 7.06 6.60
CA VAL A 91 -8.00 6.85 6.98
C VAL A 91 -7.34 5.95 5.95
N MET A 92 -6.12 6.32 5.54
CA MET A 92 -5.30 5.50 4.64
C MET A 92 -5.10 4.09 5.20
N PRO A 93 -5.20 3.04 4.37
CA PRO A 93 -4.86 1.67 4.77
C PRO A 93 -3.45 1.57 5.36
N PRO A 94 -3.20 0.61 6.27
CA PRO A 94 -1.86 0.42 6.81
C PRO A 94 -0.86 0.12 5.68
N LYS A 95 0.31 0.76 5.75
CA LYS A 95 1.44 0.50 4.84
C LYS A 95 1.13 0.79 3.35
N SER A 96 0.19 1.70 3.10
CA SER A 96 -0.22 2.14 1.76
C SER A 96 0.70 3.17 1.12
N THR A 97 1.40 3.98 1.92
CA THR A 97 2.22 5.10 1.44
C THR A 97 3.59 5.16 2.12
N TRP A 98 4.58 5.68 1.39
CA TRP A 98 5.91 5.99 1.90
C TRP A 98 6.26 7.43 1.52
N PHE A 99 6.56 8.27 2.52
CA PHE A 99 6.94 9.67 2.31
C PHE A 99 8.45 9.86 2.42
N GLU A 100 9.00 10.66 1.51
CA GLU A 100 10.40 11.08 1.52
C GLU A 100 10.54 12.59 1.20
N PRO A 101 11.25 13.37 2.03
CA PRO A 101 11.75 12.99 3.36
C PRO A 101 10.58 12.66 4.29
N LYS A 102 10.82 11.78 5.27
CA LYS A 102 9.86 11.70 6.39
C LYS A 102 9.74 13.10 6.98
N LEU A 103 8.51 13.53 7.25
CA LEU A 103 8.27 14.78 7.95
C LEU A 103 9.17 14.78 9.19
N ALA A 104 9.96 15.84 9.35
CA ALA A 104 10.77 15.99 10.54
C ALA A 104 9.80 16.06 11.72
N ASP A 105 9.73 14.98 12.51
CA ASP A 105 8.93 14.94 13.72
C ASP A 105 9.34 16.14 14.60
N GLY A 106 8.40 17.03 14.90
CA GLY A 106 8.64 18.23 15.71
C GLY A 106 8.71 19.57 14.97
N LEU A 107 8.44 19.64 13.66
CA LEU A 107 8.32 20.93 12.97
C LEU A 107 6.95 21.59 13.25
N ILE A 108 6.94 22.64 14.08
CA ILE A 108 5.75 23.49 14.29
C ILE A 108 5.79 24.64 13.28
N SER A 109 4.90 24.63 12.29
CA SER A 109 4.67 25.79 11.43
C SER A 109 3.65 26.70 12.09
N ASN A 110 4.11 27.80 12.69
CA ASN A 110 3.24 28.88 13.13
C ASN A 110 3.02 29.83 11.94
N PRO A 111 1.82 29.93 11.37
CA PRO A 111 1.54 30.96 10.36
C PRO A 111 1.70 32.32 11.05
N LEU A 112 2.73 33.08 10.68
CA LEU A 112 2.84 34.47 11.07
C LEU A 112 1.68 35.22 10.39
N MET A 113 0.79 35.76 11.22
CA MET A 113 -0.22 36.75 10.82
C MET A 113 0.42 37.92 10.10
#